data_AF-A0A6V2SUD9-F1
#
_entry.id   AF-A0A6V2SUD9-F1
#
_cell.length_a   1.000
_cell.length_b   1.000
_cell.length_c   1.000
_cell.angle_alpha   90.00
_cell.angle_beta   90.00
_cell.angle_gamma   90.00
#
_symmetry.space_group_name_H-M   'P 1'
#
loop_
_entity.id
_entity.type
_entity.pdbx_description
1 polymer ?
#
loop_
_entity_poly.entity_id
_entity_poly.type
_entity_poly.pdbx_seq_one_letter_code
_entity_poly.pdbx_strand_id
1 'polypeptide(L)'
;MANRGRGTLEVRETNNPFFQTNNNNYGMADFNSKDFEAPPVYRPQQKNQLDEDDDGYNPDFSFMYKKESDNIGGEVQSSESKLSAALKMKQTLGETARMRAAGLNQADPTISEEHKAIVEADSTLARAGRKTRAEVEEHLGRFEHAPKAQNPLYTTSNNMYGNKVPTPATFTADRASRIQKFSNSFNGMVHRDQGLNTAIIKSRVHSKLDPQFL
;
A
#
# COMPACT_ATOMS: atom_id res chain seq x y z
N MET A 1 -60.54 31.12 17.08
CA MET A 1 -60.28 29.91 16.25
C MET A 1 -59.17 30.27 15.27
N ALA A 2 -57.98 29.69 15.42
CA ALA A 2 -56.82 29.99 14.58
C ALA A 2 -56.61 28.86 13.56
N ASN A 3 -56.89 29.15 12.28
CA ASN A 3 -56.58 28.24 11.18
C ASN A 3 -55.06 28.26 10.94
N ARG A 4 -54.36 27.23 11.46
CA ARG A 4 -52.96 26.98 11.10
C ARG A 4 -52.92 26.35 9.71
N GLY A 5 -52.39 27.09 8.75
CA GLY A 5 -52.21 26.62 7.37
C GLY A 5 -51.39 25.33 7.34
N ARG A 6 -51.98 24.27 6.79
CA ARG A 6 -51.24 23.07 6.39
C ARG A 6 -50.54 23.37 5.07
N GLY A 7 -49.34 23.95 5.15
CA GLY A 7 -48.42 23.96 4.02
C GLY A 7 -47.83 22.57 3.87
N THR A 8 -48.38 21.74 2.99
CA THR A 8 -47.70 20.53 2.57
C THR A 8 -46.46 20.95 1.80
N LEU A 9 -45.29 20.56 2.30
CA LEU A 9 -44.01 20.81 1.68
C LEU A 9 -43.96 19.96 0.40
N GLU A 10 -44.31 20.56 -0.73
CA GLU A 10 -44.24 19.90 -2.04
C GLU A 10 -42.76 19.69 -2.38
N VAL A 11 -42.28 18.47 -2.16
CA VAL A 11 -40.92 18.07 -2.53
C VAL A 11 -40.89 17.96 -4.05
N ARG A 12 -40.11 18.84 -4.69
CA ARG A 12 -39.88 18.78 -6.14
C ARG A 12 -39.28 17.43 -6.51
N GLU A 13 -39.76 16.85 -7.60
CA GLU A 13 -39.18 15.63 -8.15
C GLU A 13 -37.72 15.85 -8.51
N THR A 14 -36.84 15.01 -7.97
CA THR A 14 -35.41 15.03 -8.31
C THR A 14 -35.14 14.02 -9.43
N ASN A 15 -34.21 14.34 -10.33
CA ASN A 15 -33.71 13.42 -11.36
C ASN A 15 -32.81 12.32 -10.79
N ASN A 16 -32.57 12.35 -9.47
CA ASN A 16 -31.80 11.34 -8.79
C ASN A 16 -32.73 10.21 -8.31
N PRO A 17 -32.61 8.99 -8.86
CA PRO A 17 -33.49 7.87 -8.50
C PRO A 17 -33.34 7.45 -7.03
N PHE A 18 -32.29 7.89 -6.33
CA PHE A 18 -32.02 7.57 -4.93
C PHE A 18 -32.65 8.55 -3.94
N PHE A 19 -33.22 9.67 -4.39
CA PHE A 19 -33.82 10.71 -3.52
C PHE A 19 -35.34 10.85 -3.70
N GLN A 20 -35.99 9.93 -4.41
CA GLN A 20 -37.44 9.90 -4.51
C GLN A 20 -38.01 9.10 -3.33
N THR A 21 -38.82 9.74 -2.48
CA THR A 21 -39.59 9.03 -1.47
C THR A 21 -40.77 8.37 -2.16
N ASN A 22 -40.86 7.03 -2.07
CA ASN A 22 -41.77 6.17 -2.83
C ASN A 22 -43.28 6.47 -2.64
N ASN A 23 -43.65 7.42 -1.79
CA ASN A 23 -45.05 7.66 -1.42
C ASN A 23 -45.88 8.35 -2.52
N ASN A 24 -45.26 9.09 -3.44
CA ASN A 24 -45.97 9.79 -4.52
C ASN A 24 -46.04 9.02 -5.86
N ASN A 25 -45.28 7.93 -6.02
CA ASN A 25 -45.16 7.21 -7.30
C ASN A 25 -45.96 5.89 -7.37
N TYR A 26 -46.76 5.55 -6.35
CA TYR A 26 -47.64 4.39 -6.44
C TYR A 26 -48.71 4.60 -7.52
N GLY A 27 -48.60 3.85 -8.62
CA GLY A 27 -49.62 3.81 -9.69
C GLY A 27 -49.28 4.62 -10.95
N MET A 28 -48.17 5.35 -10.97
CA MET A 28 -47.63 5.96 -12.21
C MET A 28 -46.66 4.96 -12.84
N ALA A 29 -47.04 4.41 -13.99
CA ALA A 29 -46.28 3.36 -14.65
C ALA A 29 -44.86 3.82 -15.02
N ASP A 30 -43.89 2.90 -14.93
CA ASP A 30 -42.43 3.04 -15.13
C ASP A 30 -41.98 3.52 -16.53
N PHE A 31 -42.85 4.17 -17.32
CA PHE A 31 -42.60 4.52 -18.72
C PHE A 31 -41.75 5.79 -18.91
N ASN A 32 -41.48 6.57 -17.86
CA ASN A 32 -40.62 7.73 -17.95
C ASN A 32 -39.21 7.39 -17.45
N SER A 33 -38.38 6.81 -18.31
CA SER A 33 -36.94 6.70 -18.07
C SER A 33 -36.35 8.11 -18.03
N LYS A 34 -36.13 8.65 -16.83
CA LYS A 34 -35.37 9.90 -16.65
C LYS A 34 -33.88 9.57 -16.69
N ASP A 35 -33.13 10.28 -17.52
CA ASP A 35 -31.68 10.15 -17.57
C ASP A 35 -31.07 10.61 -16.23
N PHE A 36 -30.28 9.73 -15.61
CA PHE A 36 -29.61 10.04 -14.36
C PHE A 36 -28.45 11.02 -14.62
N GLU A 37 -28.64 12.26 -14.18
CA GLU A 37 -27.57 13.26 -14.15
C GLU A 37 -26.72 13.04 -12.90
N ALA A 38 -25.60 12.32 -13.07
CA ALA A 38 -24.68 12.10 -11.96
C ALA A 38 -24.07 13.45 -11.53
N PRO A 39 -24.02 13.75 -10.22
CA PRO A 39 -23.37 14.97 -9.76
C PRO A 39 -21.90 14.98 -10.22
N PRO A 40 -21.36 16.15 -10.59
CA PRO A 40 -19.98 16.25 -11.05
C PRO A 40 -19.05 15.67 -9.98
N VAL A 41 -18.32 14.62 -10.36
CA VAL A 41 -17.31 14.03 -9.48
C VAL A 41 -16.15 15.00 -9.43
N TYR A 42 -16.07 15.79 -8.36
CA TYR A 42 -14.88 16.56 -8.03
C TYR A 42 -13.75 15.59 -7.70
N ARG A 43 -13.03 15.15 -8.72
CA ARG A 43 -11.71 14.57 -8.51
C ARG A 43 -10.82 15.72 -8.04
N PRO A 44 -10.15 15.61 -6.88
CA PRO A 44 -9.16 16.60 -6.53
C PRO A 44 -8.17 16.66 -7.69
N GLN A 45 -8.07 17.83 -8.35
CA GLN A 45 -7.02 18.02 -9.33
C GLN A 45 -5.71 17.76 -8.60
N GLN A 46 -4.85 16.94 -9.21
CA GLN A 46 -3.49 16.82 -8.69
C GLN A 46 -2.94 18.24 -8.70
N LYS A 47 -2.66 18.79 -7.51
CA LYS A 47 -2.01 20.09 -7.38
C LYS A 47 -0.68 19.95 -8.12
N ASN A 48 -0.61 20.51 -9.33
CA ASN A 48 0.67 20.79 -9.95
C ASN A 48 1.42 21.68 -8.95
N GLN A 49 2.64 21.29 -8.60
CA GLN A 49 3.51 22.01 -7.67
C GLN A 49 3.99 23.34 -8.28
N LEU A 50 3.08 24.25 -8.57
CA LEU A 50 3.37 25.60 -9.02
C LEU A 50 2.19 26.46 -8.58
N ASP A 51 2.25 26.90 -7.34
CA ASP A 51 1.65 28.14 -6.80
C ASP A 51 2.20 28.23 -5.37
N GLU A 52 3.46 28.67 -5.25
CA GLU A 52 4.15 28.91 -3.96
C GLU A 52 3.66 30.20 -3.26
N ASP A 53 2.68 30.91 -3.84
CA ASP A 53 2.30 32.26 -3.41
C ASP A 53 0.85 32.39 -2.88
N ASP A 54 0.19 31.30 -2.47
CA ASP A 54 -1.16 31.40 -1.89
C ASP A 54 -1.11 31.21 -0.37
N ASP A 55 -1.33 32.33 0.36
CA ASP A 55 -1.33 32.50 1.83
C ASP A 55 -2.42 31.69 2.57
N GLY A 56 -2.95 30.64 1.96
CA GLY A 56 -3.91 29.72 2.55
C GLY A 56 -3.19 28.65 3.36
N TYR A 57 -3.28 28.75 4.69
CA TYR A 57 -2.82 27.75 5.66
C TYR A 57 -3.36 26.36 5.32
N ASN A 58 -2.62 25.62 4.50
CA ASN A 58 -2.96 24.28 4.07
C ASN A 58 -2.07 23.34 4.87
N PRO A 59 -2.58 22.64 5.89
CA PRO A 59 -1.75 21.79 6.73
C PRO A 59 -1.38 20.54 5.94
N ASP A 60 -0.26 20.62 5.21
CA ASP A 60 0.33 19.44 4.59
C ASP A 60 0.87 18.53 5.69
N PHE A 61 0.05 17.60 6.15
CA PHE A 61 0.47 16.55 7.10
C PHE A 61 1.30 15.46 6.41
N SER A 62 1.74 15.64 5.15
CA SER A 62 2.57 14.64 4.48
C SER A 62 3.87 14.38 5.23
N PHE A 63 4.40 15.35 5.98
CA PHE A 63 5.57 15.14 6.85
C PHE A 63 5.32 14.15 8.00
N MET A 64 4.06 13.96 8.45
CA MET A 64 3.75 12.99 9.51
C MET A 64 3.80 11.54 9.01
N TYR A 65 3.65 11.34 7.70
CA TYR A 65 3.57 10.02 7.08
C TYR A 65 4.73 9.70 6.14
N LYS A 66 5.55 10.69 5.78
CA LYS A 66 6.80 10.52 5.05
C LYS A 66 7.93 10.27 6.05
N LYS A 67 8.76 9.27 5.78
CA LYS A 67 10.02 9.12 6.52
C LYS A 67 11.10 9.92 5.81
N GLU A 68 11.97 10.59 6.55
CA GLU A 68 13.14 11.28 5.97
C GLU A 68 14.02 10.32 5.13
N SER A 69 13.99 9.01 5.45
CA SER A 69 14.65 7.97 4.64
C SER A 69 14.14 7.89 3.21
N ASP A 70 12.89 8.29 2.96
CA ASP A 70 12.26 8.23 1.65
C ASP A 70 12.78 9.35 0.72
N ASN A 71 13.38 10.41 1.30
CA ASN A 71 13.95 11.53 0.56
C ASN A 71 15.45 11.35 0.24
N ILE A 72 16.11 10.33 0.82
CA ILE A 72 17.54 10.09 0.62
C ILE A 72 17.78 9.66 -0.84
N GLY A 73 18.44 10.52 -1.60
CA GLY A 73 18.76 10.29 -3.01
C GLY A 73 17.70 10.76 -4.01
N GLY A 74 16.60 11.36 -3.55
CA GLY A 74 15.53 11.88 -4.43
C GLY A 74 15.97 13.04 -5.32
N GLU A 75 16.88 13.89 -4.83
CA GLU A 75 17.43 15.04 -5.58
C GLU A 75 18.59 14.67 -6.50
N VAL A 76 19.14 13.47 -6.36
CA VAL A 76 20.25 13.04 -7.21
C VAL A 76 19.68 12.60 -8.55
N GLN A 77 19.85 13.46 -9.56
CA GLN A 77 19.47 13.13 -10.93
C GLN A 77 20.12 11.80 -11.31
N SER A 78 19.28 10.82 -11.67
CA SER A 78 19.78 9.56 -12.19
C SER A 78 20.48 9.83 -13.51
N SER A 79 21.69 9.30 -13.69
CA SER A 79 22.38 9.38 -14.98
C SER A 79 21.54 8.72 -16.08
N GLU A 80 21.71 9.16 -17.33
CA GLU A 80 21.02 8.60 -18.52
C GLU A 80 21.65 7.28 -19.00
N SER A 81 22.61 6.72 -18.25
CA SER A 81 23.31 5.51 -18.66
C SER A 81 22.38 4.27 -18.72
N LYS A 82 22.68 3.32 -19.61
CA LYS A 82 21.96 2.03 -19.64
C LYS A 82 22.07 1.26 -18.31
N LEU A 83 23.16 1.46 -17.58
CA LEU A 83 23.41 0.80 -16.29
C LEU A 83 22.53 1.38 -15.18
N SER A 84 22.35 2.70 -15.12
CA SER A 84 21.42 3.33 -14.19
C SER A 84 19.97 2.94 -14.50
N ALA A 85 19.60 2.78 -15.78
CA ALA A 85 18.29 2.27 -16.18
C ALA A 85 18.05 0.83 -15.66
N ALA A 86 19.04 -0.06 -15.74
CA ALA A 86 18.94 -1.41 -15.19
C ALA A 86 18.84 -1.44 -13.65
N LEU A 87 19.50 -0.50 -12.95
CA LEU A 87 19.46 -0.41 -11.49
C LEU A 87 18.17 0.20 -10.94
N LYS A 88 17.37 0.90 -11.77
CA LYS A 88 16.05 1.46 -11.40
C LYS A 88 14.97 0.39 -11.16
N MET A 89 15.24 -0.90 -11.43
CA MET A 89 14.28 -2.02 -11.28
C MET A 89 13.73 -2.23 -9.86
N LYS A 90 14.26 -1.56 -8.83
CA LYS A 90 13.74 -1.64 -7.45
C LYS A 90 12.73 -0.54 -7.08
N GLN A 91 12.46 0.42 -7.96
CA GLN A 91 11.47 1.46 -7.70
C GLN A 91 10.06 0.90 -7.81
N THR A 92 9.18 1.32 -6.90
CA THR A 92 7.78 0.87 -6.94
C THR A 92 7.06 1.44 -8.17
N LEU A 93 6.03 0.75 -8.66
CA LEU A 93 5.24 1.21 -9.81
C LEU A 93 4.64 2.61 -9.59
N GLY A 94 4.27 2.94 -8.36
CA GLY A 94 3.73 4.25 -8.01
C GLY A 94 4.77 5.37 -8.06
N GLU A 95 6.01 5.07 -7.69
CA GLU A 95 7.12 6.02 -7.68
C GLU A 95 7.61 6.33 -9.11
N THR A 96 7.75 5.30 -9.95
CA THR A 96 8.06 5.47 -11.38
C THR A 96 6.98 6.29 -12.11
N ALA A 97 5.70 6.09 -11.79
CA ALA A 97 4.60 6.88 -12.33
C ALA A 97 4.66 8.36 -11.89
N ARG A 98 5.00 8.63 -10.63
CA ARG A 98 5.21 10.00 -10.12
C ARG A 98 6.40 10.70 -10.78
N MET A 99 7.52 9.99 -10.93
CA MET A 99 8.72 10.53 -11.59
C MET A 99 8.47 10.81 -13.08
N ARG A 100 7.64 10.01 -13.75
CA ARG A 100 7.20 10.26 -15.13
C ARG A 100 6.24 11.45 -15.21
N ALA A 101 5.30 11.57 -14.27
CA ALA A 101 4.38 12.70 -14.18
C ALA A 101 5.11 14.03 -13.90
N ALA A 102 6.19 14.00 -13.11
CA ALA A 102 7.06 15.14 -12.84
C ALA A 102 7.99 15.51 -14.02
N GLY A 103 7.91 14.82 -15.16
CA GLY A 103 8.73 15.11 -16.35
C GLY A 103 10.21 14.76 -16.21
N LEU A 104 10.62 14.11 -15.11
CA LEU A 104 12.03 13.85 -14.81
C LEU A 104 12.66 12.74 -15.68
N ASN A 105 11.85 11.88 -16.29
CA ASN A 105 12.32 10.90 -17.27
C ASN A 105 11.64 11.19 -18.61
N GLN A 106 12.38 11.78 -19.56
CA GLN A 106 11.88 11.94 -20.92
C GLN A 106 11.72 10.54 -21.55
N ALA A 107 10.50 10.23 -21.99
CA ALA A 107 10.21 8.95 -22.61
C ALA A 107 10.73 8.95 -24.05
N ASP A 108 11.92 8.38 -24.24
CA ASP A 108 12.45 8.15 -25.58
C ASP A 108 11.55 7.13 -26.32
N PRO A 109 10.95 7.46 -27.47
CA PRO A 109 9.91 6.63 -28.10
C PRO A 109 10.44 5.29 -28.62
N THR A 110 11.73 5.22 -28.99
CA THR A 110 12.43 4.02 -29.48
C THR A 110 12.72 3.01 -28.37
N ILE A 111 12.95 3.46 -27.14
CA ILE A 111 13.14 2.59 -25.96
C ILE A 111 11.81 1.91 -25.56
N SER A 112 10.68 2.46 -26.00
CA SER A 112 9.35 2.01 -25.55
C SER A 112 8.95 0.62 -26.04
N GLU A 113 9.45 0.14 -27.19
CA GLU A 113 9.08 -1.20 -27.70
C GLU A 113 9.88 -2.31 -27.03
N GLU A 114 11.19 -2.12 -26.84
CA GLU A 114 12.02 -3.05 -26.06
C GLU A 114 11.55 -3.09 -24.59
N HIS A 115 11.21 -1.93 -24.01
CA HIS A 115 10.63 -1.89 -22.66
C HIS A 115 9.25 -2.52 -22.59
N LYS A 116 8.40 -2.43 -23.63
CA LYS A 116 7.12 -3.16 -23.63
C LYS A 116 7.34 -4.67 -23.60
N ALA A 117 8.29 -5.18 -24.37
CA ALA A 117 8.64 -6.61 -24.36
C ALA A 117 9.20 -7.06 -22.99
N ILE A 118 10.04 -6.24 -22.36
CA ILE A 118 10.56 -6.51 -21.01
C ILE A 118 9.44 -6.41 -19.96
N VAL A 119 8.55 -5.42 -20.04
CA VAL A 119 7.40 -5.25 -19.13
C VAL A 119 6.39 -6.38 -19.30
N GLU A 120 6.18 -6.90 -20.52
CA GLU A 120 5.35 -8.07 -20.74
C GLU A 120 6.00 -9.33 -20.15
N ALA A 121 7.30 -9.54 -20.36
CA ALA A 121 8.04 -10.62 -19.72
C ALA A 121 8.01 -10.52 -18.18
N ASP A 122 8.23 -9.33 -17.62
CA ASP A 122 8.11 -9.08 -16.18
C ASP A 122 6.68 -9.21 -15.68
N SER A 123 5.66 -8.91 -16.50
CA SER A 123 4.26 -9.13 -16.12
C SER A 123 3.95 -10.62 -15.99
N THR A 124 4.57 -11.48 -16.81
CA THR A 124 4.45 -12.93 -16.67
C THR A 124 5.18 -13.46 -15.43
N LEU A 125 6.35 -12.91 -15.10
CA LEU A 125 7.10 -13.25 -13.88
C LEU A 125 6.42 -12.73 -12.60
N ALA A 126 5.89 -11.50 -12.62
CA ALA A 126 5.13 -10.91 -11.53
C ALA A 126 3.79 -11.64 -11.31
N ARG A 127 3.22 -12.23 -12.37
CA ARG A 127 2.05 -13.10 -12.28
C ARG A 127 2.38 -14.47 -11.71
N ALA A 128 3.60 -14.98 -11.89
CA ALA A 128 4.05 -16.24 -11.32
C ALA A 128 4.14 -16.22 -9.78
N GLY A 129 4.28 -15.05 -9.15
CA GLY A 129 4.25 -14.89 -7.69
C GLY A 129 2.87 -14.65 -7.08
N ARG A 130 1.87 -14.25 -7.88
CA ARG A 130 0.52 -13.95 -7.38
C ARG A 130 -0.29 -15.23 -7.31
N LYS A 131 -0.70 -15.60 -6.09
CA LYS A 131 -1.62 -16.72 -5.88
C LYS A 131 -2.88 -16.54 -6.71
N THR A 132 -3.28 -17.58 -7.42
CA THR A 132 -4.54 -17.55 -8.18
C THR A 132 -5.73 -17.48 -7.22
N ARG A 133 -6.89 -16.99 -7.68
CA ARG A 133 -8.10 -16.94 -6.85
C ARG A 133 -8.46 -18.31 -6.27
N ALA A 134 -8.31 -19.36 -7.07
CA ALA A 134 -8.56 -20.74 -6.64
C ALA A 134 -7.62 -21.18 -5.51
N GLU A 135 -6.33 -20.85 -5.60
CA GLU A 135 -5.36 -21.12 -4.52
C GLU A 135 -5.67 -20.33 -3.24
N VAL A 136 -6.13 -19.09 -3.37
CA VAL A 136 -6.55 -18.27 -2.21
C VAL A 136 -7.77 -18.89 -1.55
N GLU A 137 -8.77 -19.30 -2.33
CA GLU A 137 -9.97 -19.99 -1.83
C GLU A 137 -9.62 -21.33 -1.18
N GLU A 138 -8.69 -22.11 -1.74
CA GLU A 138 -8.16 -23.33 -1.12
C GLU A 138 -7.48 -23.03 0.22
N HIS A 139 -6.63 -22.00 0.28
CA HIS A 139 -5.95 -21.59 1.50
C HIS A 139 -6.92 -21.14 2.60
N LEU A 140 -7.95 -20.39 2.22
CA LEU A 140 -9.01 -19.95 3.13
C LEU A 140 -9.91 -21.12 3.54
N GLY A 141 -10.11 -22.12 2.67
CA GLY A 141 -10.84 -23.34 3.00
C GLY A 141 -10.16 -24.19 4.09
N ARG A 142 -8.83 -24.10 4.21
CA ARG A 142 -8.07 -24.73 5.31
C ARG A 142 -8.16 -23.97 6.63
N PHE A 143 -8.67 -22.73 6.63
CA PHE A 143 -8.78 -21.91 7.83
C PHE A 143 -10.06 -22.27 8.60
N GLU A 144 -9.90 -22.88 9.77
CA GLU A 144 -11.02 -23.23 10.65
C GLU A 144 -11.48 -22.00 11.44
N HIS A 145 -12.46 -21.26 10.88
CA HIS A 145 -13.09 -20.14 11.56
C HIS A 145 -14.14 -20.65 12.56
N ALA A 146 -13.74 -20.84 13.82
CA ALA A 146 -14.61 -21.30 14.90
C ALA A 146 -14.97 -20.15 15.87
N PRO A 147 -15.85 -19.20 15.48
CA PRO A 147 -16.20 -18.08 16.34
C PRO A 147 -17.02 -18.56 17.55
N LYS A 148 -16.89 -17.86 18.66
CA LYS A 148 -17.68 -18.14 19.86
C LYS A 148 -19.16 -17.87 19.57
N ALA A 149 -20.00 -18.89 19.70
CA ALA A 149 -21.45 -18.74 19.64
C ALA A 149 -21.96 -17.89 20.81
N GLN A 150 -22.88 -16.97 20.55
CA GLN A 150 -23.42 -16.06 21.55
C GLN A 150 -24.92 -15.94 21.44
N ASN A 151 -25.55 -15.64 22.58
CA ASN A 151 -26.96 -15.35 22.62
C ASN A 151 -27.21 -13.99 21.93
N PRO A 152 -28.11 -13.92 20.93
CA PRO A 152 -28.40 -12.69 20.21
C PRO A 152 -28.93 -11.55 21.11
N LEU A 153 -29.51 -11.86 22.27
CA LEU A 153 -30.00 -10.85 23.22
C LEU A 153 -28.88 -10.18 24.03
N TYR A 154 -27.70 -10.78 24.10
CA TYR A 154 -26.59 -10.35 24.95
C TYR A 154 -25.30 -10.13 24.15
N THR A 155 -25.41 -9.63 22.93
CA THR A 155 -24.25 -9.29 22.10
C THR A 155 -23.59 -8.00 22.61
N THR A 156 -22.28 -8.04 22.87
CA THR A 156 -21.48 -6.83 23.17
C THR A 156 -20.71 -6.40 21.93
N SER A 157 -20.32 -5.12 21.88
CA SER A 157 -19.53 -4.56 20.76
C SER A 157 -18.20 -5.29 20.55
N ASN A 158 -17.54 -5.72 21.63
CA ASN A 158 -16.28 -6.46 21.56
C ASN A 158 -16.43 -7.83 20.88
N ASN A 159 -17.62 -8.41 20.91
CA ASN A 159 -17.88 -9.71 20.30
C ASN A 159 -17.99 -9.64 18.78
N MET A 160 -18.03 -8.44 18.18
CA MET A 160 -17.98 -8.28 16.74
C MET A 160 -16.60 -8.60 16.15
N TYR A 161 -15.53 -8.42 16.95
CA TYR A 161 -14.16 -8.73 16.52
C TYR A 161 -13.95 -10.24 16.39
N GLY A 162 -13.43 -10.68 15.25
CA GLY A 162 -13.17 -12.09 14.98
C GLY A 162 -14.42 -12.94 14.73
N ASN A 163 -15.62 -12.36 14.67
CA ASN A 163 -16.83 -13.11 14.31
C ASN A 163 -16.94 -13.36 12.80
N LYS A 164 -16.40 -12.45 11.97
CA LYS A 164 -16.48 -12.53 10.50
C LYS A 164 -15.43 -13.46 9.91
N VAL A 165 -15.86 -14.38 9.05
CA VAL A 165 -14.99 -15.28 8.28
C VAL A 165 -14.14 -14.46 7.30
N PRO A 166 -12.82 -14.73 7.19
CA PRO A 166 -11.98 -14.10 6.19
C PRO A 166 -12.44 -14.43 4.76
N THR A 167 -12.39 -13.45 3.88
CA THR A 167 -12.77 -13.60 2.46
C THR A 167 -11.54 -13.40 1.56
N PRO A 168 -11.59 -13.79 0.26
CA PRO A 168 -10.50 -13.53 -0.67
C PRO A 168 -10.12 -12.06 -0.75
N ALA A 169 -11.07 -11.14 -0.55
CA ALA A 169 -10.83 -9.70 -0.52
C ALA A 169 -9.98 -9.25 0.70
N THR A 170 -10.05 -9.98 1.81
CA THR A 170 -9.23 -9.71 3.00
C THR A 170 -7.88 -10.44 2.99
N PHE A 171 -7.67 -11.35 2.03
CA PHE A 171 -6.44 -12.11 1.93
C PHE A 171 -5.33 -11.28 1.27
N THR A 172 -4.16 -11.25 1.90
CA THR A 172 -2.97 -10.61 1.35
C THR A 172 -2.06 -11.68 0.76
N ALA A 173 -1.82 -11.61 -0.56
CA ALA A 173 -0.98 -12.59 -1.26
C ALA A 173 0.49 -12.52 -0.80
N ASP A 174 0.96 -11.30 -0.58
CA ASP A 174 2.36 -11.04 -0.21
C ASP A 174 2.48 -10.86 1.30
N ARG A 175 3.06 -11.87 1.97
CA ARG A 175 3.51 -11.74 3.35
C ARG A 175 5.02 -11.91 3.39
N ALA A 176 5.73 -10.78 3.43
CA ALA A 176 7.18 -10.77 3.64
C ALA A 176 7.49 -11.15 5.10
N SER A 177 7.49 -12.45 5.42
CA SER A 177 7.95 -12.92 6.72
C SER A 177 9.48 -12.90 6.75
N ARG A 178 10.05 -12.26 7.78
CA ARG A 178 11.49 -12.30 8.00
C ARG A 178 11.86 -13.65 8.59
N ILE A 179 12.62 -14.47 7.86
CA ILE A 179 13.14 -15.74 8.38
C ILE A 179 14.19 -15.40 9.44
N GLN A 180 13.89 -15.74 10.70
CA GLN A 180 14.78 -15.51 11.83
C GLN A 180 15.54 -16.77 12.27
N LYS A 181 15.49 -17.88 11.50
CA LYS A 181 16.14 -19.15 11.89
C LYS A 181 17.63 -18.99 12.20
N PHE A 182 18.35 -18.24 11.35
CA PHE A 182 19.77 -17.94 11.57
C PHE A 182 19.98 -17.06 12.81
N SER A 183 19.22 -15.97 12.97
CA SER A 183 19.36 -15.12 14.16
C SER A 183 18.98 -15.85 15.46
N ASN A 184 17.99 -16.75 15.41
CA ASN A 184 17.56 -17.53 16.56
C ASN A 184 18.58 -18.61 16.96
N SER A 185 19.47 -19.05 16.06
CA SER A 185 20.53 -20.01 16.44
C SER A 185 21.60 -19.40 17.34
N PHE A 186 21.65 -18.08 17.50
CA PHE A 186 22.58 -17.41 18.41
C PHE A 186 22.11 -17.42 19.88
N ASN A 187 20.99 -18.09 20.20
CA ASN A 187 20.46 -18.27 21.57
C ASN A 187 20.35 -16.98 22.41
N GLY A 188 20.24 -15.80 21.77
CA GLY A 188 20.24 -14.52 22.46
C GLY A 188 21.51 -14.23 23.26
N MET A 189 22.61 -14.95 23.02
CA MET A 189 23.86 -14.73 23.74
C MET A 189 24.56 -13.50 23.20
N VAL A 190 24.79 -12.52 24.07
CA VAL A 190 25.72 -11.43 23.79
C VAL A 190 27.12 -11.99 23.99
N HIS A 191 27.87 -12.19 22.91
CA HIS A 191 29.28 -12.55 23.01
C HIS A 191 30.02 -11.44 23.76
N ARG A 192 30.50 -11.76 24.97
CA ARG A 192 31.41 -10.90 25.74
C ARG A 192 32.81 -11.45 25.57
N ASP A 193 33.75 -10.56 25.32
CA ASP A 193 35.16 -10.93 25.30
C ASP A 193 35.61 -11.18 26.74
N GLN A 194 35.75 -12.46 27.09
CA GLN A 194 36.26 -12.94 28.38
C GLN A 194 37.57 -13.72 28.19
N GLY A 195 38.14 -13.71 26.97
CA GLY A 195 39.38 -14.40 26.69
C GLY A 195 40.56 -13.67 27.31
N LEU A 196 41.45 -14.41 27.99
CA LEU A 196 42.77 -13.87 28.32
C LEU A 196 43.59 -13.78 27.03
N ASN A 197 44.26 -12.64 26.82
CA ASN A 197 45.19 -12.51 25.70
C ASN A 197 46.42 -13.39 25.96
N THR A 198 46.45 -14.54 25.28
CA THR A 198 47.53 -15.53 25.35
C THR A 198 48.37 -15.52 24.07
N ALA A 199 48.21 -14.50 23.22
CA ALA A 199 48.98 -14.40 21.99
C ALA A 199 50.46 -14.16 22.31
N ILE A 200 51.32 -15.10 21.93
CA ILE A 200 52.77 -14.93 21.96
C ILE A 200 53.13 -13.97 20.82
N ILE A 201 53.72 -12.82 21.16
CA ILE A 201 54.20 -11.84 20.19
C ILE A 201 55.41 -12.45 19.48
N LYS A 202 55.25 -12.77 18.19
CA LYS A 202 56.33 -13.23 17.33
C LYS A 202 57.01 -12.06 16.66
N SER A 203 58.34 -12.10 16.60
CA SER A 203 59.15 -11.12 15.91
C SER A 203 58.97 -11.24 14.40
N ARG A 204 58.72 -10.10 13.74
CA ARG A 204 58.72 -10.01 12.26
C ARG A 204 60.11 -10.00 11.65
N VAL A 205 61.16 -9.83 12.47
CA VAL A 205 62.53 -9.60 12.00
C VAL A 205 63.29 -10.92 11.89
N HIS A 206 63.20 -11.79 12.90
CA HIS A 206 63.93 -13.04 12.91
C HIS A 206 63.33 -14.03 13.93
N SER A 207 63.17 -15.29 13.55
CA SER A 207 62.52 -16.34 14.37
C SER A 207 63.24 -16.66 15.69
N LYS A 208 64.55 -16.44 15.76
CA LYS A 208 65.34 -16.62 17.00
C LYS A 208 64.99 -15.61 18.11
N LEU A 209 64.29 -14.52 17.80
CA LEU A 209 63.86 -13.50 18.76
C LEU A 209 62.50 -13.83 19.40
N ASP A 210 61.84 -14.89 18.95
CA ASP A 210 60.60 -15.36 19.56
C ASP A 210 60.90 -15.93 20.96
N PRO A 211 60.01 -15.72 21.95
CA PRO A 211 60.22 -16.25 23.29
C PRO A 211 60.25 -17.79 23.24
N GLN A 212 61.34 -18.37 23.76
CA GLN A 212 61.62 -19.82 23.71
C GLN A 212 60.98 -20.61 24.86
N PHE A 213 60.26 -19.92 25.75
CA PHE A 213 59.67 -20.53 26.94
C PHE A 213 58.33 -21.18 26.57
N LEU A 214 58.41 -22.43 26.12
CA LEU A 214 57.33 -23.41 26.05
C LEU A 214 57.79 -24.68 26.76
#